data_AF-A0A081HXW4-F1
#
_entry.id   AF-A0A081HXW4-F1
#
_cell.length_a   1.000
_cell.length_b   1.000
_cell.length_c   1.000
_cell.angle_alpha   90.00
_cell.angle_beta   90.00
_cell.angle_gamma   90.00
#
_symmetry.space_group_name_H-M   'P 1'
#
loop_
_entity.id
_entity.type
_entity.pdbx_description
1 polymer ?
#
loop_
_entity_poly.entity_id
_entity_poly.type
_entity_poly.pdbx_seq_one_letter_code
_entity_poly.pdbx_strand_id
1 'polypeptide(L)'
;MEIYLRLMFLKFRYRLGYESLFREVSDSITWRMFCRIPLDMSVPHATTLMKLTRRCGARAVGGLNETLLAKAAEAKLLRTNRVRADTTVVPANVAYPTDSGLLAKAVRRIAATGQRIQAAGGAVRTRGAGSVLGGGQARGCDRIETALSCRIGPRPGHGRGAQEHR
;
A
#
# COMPACT_ATOMS: atom_id res chain seq x y z
N MET A 1 28.11 -27.74 10.58
CA MET A 1 26.83 -27.44 9.89
C MET A 1 26.19 -26.13 10.36
N GLU A 2 26.33 -25.76 11.63
CA GLU A 2 25.74 -24.54 12.21
C GLU A 2 26.13 -23.23 11.49
N ILE A 3 27.44 -23.05 11.22
CA ILE A 3 27.98 -21.87 10.50
C ILE A 3 27.32 -21.72 9.12
N TYR A 4 27.20 -22.83 8.37
CA TYR A 4 26.58 -22.85 7.05
C TYR A 4 25.12 -22.38 7.10
N LEU A 5 24.32 -22.88 8.04
CA LEU A 5 22.91 -22.50 8.17
C LEU A 5 22.75 -21.01 8.49
N ARG A 6 23.62 -20.45 9.34
CA ARG A 6 23.61 -19.02 9.66
C ARG A 6 24.03 -18.15 8.48
N LEU A 7 25.02 -18.59 7.72
CA LEU A 7 25.41 -17.93 6.47
C LEU A 7 24.26 -17.98 5.45
N MET A 8 23.54 -19.09 5.36
CA MET A 8 22.36 -19.20 4.49
C MET A 8 21.21 -18.32 4.96
N PHE A 9 21.02 -18.16 6.27
CA PHE A 9 20.06 -17.21 6.82
C PHE A 9 20.40 -15.77 6.43
N LEU A 10 21.65 -15.33 6.59
CA LEU A 10 22.10 -14.00 6.18
C LEU A 10 21.90 -13.79 4.68
N LYS A 11 22.29 -14.76 3.86
CA LYS A 11 22.07 -14.77 2.41
C LYS A 11 20.59 -14.54 2.07
N PHE A 12 19.69 -15.28 2.72
CA PHE A 12 18.26 -15.16 2.48
C PHE A 12 17.72 -13.81 2.96
N ARG A 13 18.06 -13.38 4.18
CA ARG A 13 17.53 -12.17 4.82
C ARG A 13 17.92 -10.89 4.09
N TYR A 14 19.16 -10.81 3.58
CA TYR A 14 19.69 -9.64 2.89
C TYR A 14 19.75 -9.81 1.36
N ARG A 15 19.23 -10.92 0.83
CA ARG A 15 19.19 -11.23 -0.61
C ARG A 15 20.56 -11.12 -1.30
N LEU A 16 21.61 -11.59 -0.62
CA LEU A 16 23.00 -11.49 -1.11
C LEU A 16 23.38 -12.66 -2.03
N GLY A 17 24.36 -12.42 -2.91
CA GLY A 17 25.10 -13.47 -3.62
C GLY A 17 26.15 -14.14 -2.73
N TYR A 18 26.74 -15.26 -3.17
CA TYR A 18 27.74 -15.99 -2.37
C TYR A 18 29.03 -15.20 -2.16
N GLU A 19 29.52 -14.51 -3.21
CA GLU A 19 30.72 -13.66 -3.12
C GLU A 19 30.49 -12.43 -2.23
N SER A 20 29.36 -11.75 -2.43
CA SER A 20 28.99 -10.60 -1.60
C SER A 20 28.84 -10.99 -0.12
N LEU A 21 28.21 -12.15 0.16
CA LEU A 21 28.11 -12.67 1.51
C LEU A 21 29.48 -12.90 2.14
N PHE A 22 30.41 -13.52 1.42
CA PHE A 22 31.76 -13.79 1.93
C PHE A 22 32.50 -12.49 2.28
N ARG A 23 32.41 -11.47 1.41
CA ARG A 23 33.01 -10.16 1.63
C ARG A 23 32.44 -9.48 2.88
N GLU A 24 31.12 -9.37 2.97
CA GLU A 24 30.46 -8.69 4.07
C GLU A 24 30.65 -9.40 5.43
N VAL A 25 30.64 -10.74 5.44
CA VAL A 25 30.94 -11.51 6.66
C VAL A 25 32.41 -11.37 7.05
N SER A 26 33.31 -11.24 6.07
CA SER A 26 34.74 -11.03 6.35
C SER A 26 34.99 -9.65 6.94
N ASP A 27 34.26 -8.63 6.47
CA ASP A 27 34.40 -7.23 6.87
C ASP A 27 33.67 -6.91 8.20
N SER A 28 32.57 -7.60 8.51
CA SER A 28 31.74 -7.34 9.70
C SER A 28 31.98 -8.33 10.85
N ILE A 29 32.57 -7.86 11.95
CA ILE A 29 32.72 -8.64 13.19
C ILE A 29 31.35 -9.10 13.72
N THR A 30 30.33 -8.25 13.63
CA THR A 30 28.96 -8.59 14.05
C THR A 30 28.43 -9.82 13.32
N TRP A 31 28.69 -9.92 12.01
CA TRP A 31 28.24 -11.06 11.21
C TRP A 31 29.07 -12.31 11.50
N ARG A 32 30.36 -12.18 11.81
CA ARG A 32 31.19 -13.30 12.31
C ARG A 32 30.68 -13.83 13.64
N MET A 33 30.40 -12.94 14.60
CA MET A 33 29.83 -13.31 15.90
C MET A 33 28.47 -13.98 15.76
N PHE A 34 27.60 -13.45 14.89
CA PHE A 34 26.33 -14.09 14.57
C PHE A 34 26.54 -15.50 14.02
N CYS A 35 27.46 -15.67 13.07
CA CYS A 35 27.77 -16.97 12.48
C CYS A 35 28.52 -17.92 13.44
N ARG A 36 28.94 -17.44 14.62
CA ARG A 36 29.82 -18.13 15.58
C ARG A 36 31.16 -18.55 14.98
N ILE A 37 31.73 -17.69 14.14
CA ILE A 37 33.09 -17.86 13.61
C ILE A 37 34.03 -17.14 14.57
N PRO A 38 34.95 -17.84 15.28
CA PRO A 38 35.93 -17.16 16.12
C PRO A 38 36.84 -16.31 15.25
N LEU A 39 37.41 -15.24 15.83
CA LEU A 39 38.25 -14.30 15.08
C LEU A 39 39.49 -14.97 14.48
N ASP A 40 39.97 -16.04 15.13
CA ASP A 40 41.14 -16.82 14.71
C ASP A 40 40.86 -17.76 13.52
N MET A 41 39.58 -17.96 13.17
CA MET A 41 39.17 -18.86 12.10
C MET A 41 38.82 -18.09 10.83
N SER A 42 39.27 -18.63 9.70
CA SER A 42 38.92 -18.09 8.38
C SER A 42 37.43 -18.32 8.05
N VAL A 43 36.81 -17.32 7.43
CA VAL A 43 35.43 -17.40 6.96
C VAL A 43 35.38 -18.38 5.77
N PRO A 44 34.37 -19.26 5.68
CA PRO A 44 34.23 -20.16 4.53
C PRO A 44 34.08 -19.38 3.22
N HIS A 45 34.97 -19.65 2.27
CA HIS A 45 34.94 -19.05 0.93
C HIS A 45 33.63 -19.36 0.18
N ALA A 46 33.21 -18.48 -0.72
CA ALA A 46 31.96 -18.60 -1.48
C ALA A 46 31.84 -19.93 -2.25
N THR A 47 32.93 -20.39 -2.88
CA THR A 47 32.99 -21.70 -3.56
C THR A 47 32.76 -22.89 -2.62
N THR A 48 33.17 -22.78 -1.35
CA THR A 48 32.90 -23.78 -0.31
C THR A 48 31.41 -23.80 0.04
N LEU A 49 30.78 -22.63 0.14
CA LEU A 49 29.33 -22.52 0.37
C LEU A 49 28.53 -23.15 -0.78
N MET A 50 28.96 -22.96 -2.03
CA MET A 50 28.32 -23.59 -3.19
C MET A 50 28.39 -25.13 -3.11
N LYS A 51 29.55 -25.67 -2.75
CA LYS A 51 29.74 -27.12 -2.56
C LYS A 51 28.85 -27.66 -1.43
N LEU A 52 28.78 -26.94 -0.31
CA LEU A 52 27.92 -27.30 0.81
C LEU A 52 26.43 -27.26 0.44
N THR A 53 25.98 -26.22 -0.25
CA THR A 53 24.59 -26.12 -0.72
C THR A 53 24.24 -27.26 -1.67
N ARG A 54 25.16 -27.63 -2.58
CA ARG A 54 24.95 -28.77 -3.48
C ARG A 54 24.83 -30.09 -2.73
N ARG A 55 25.60 -30.28 -1.65
CA ARG A 55 25.54 -31.48 -0.80
C ARG A 55 24.28 -31.55 0.06
N CYS A 56 23.86 -30.43 0.62
CA CYS A 56 22.69 -30.39 1.50
C CYS A 56 21.39 -30.47 0.70
N GLY A 57 21.36 -29.88 -0.50
CA GLY A 57 20.17 -29.86 -1.35
C GLY A 57 19.00 -29.06 -0.76
N ALA A 58 18.05 -28.67 -1.61
CA ALA A 58 16.90 -27.88 -1.18
C ALA A 58 15.98 -28.67 -0.22
N ARG A 59 15.82 -29.98 -0.46
CA ARG A 59 14.94 -30.85 0.33
C ARG A 59 15.40 -30.98 1.79
N ALA A 60 16.70 -31.16 2.04
CA ALA A 60 17.18 -31.32 3.41
C ALA A 60 17.09 -30.01 4.19
N VAL A 61 17.35 -28.87 3.53
CA VAL A 61 17.19 -27.54 4.16
C VAL A 61 15.72 -27.26 4.47
N GLY A 62 14.81 -27.59 3.55
CA GLY A 62 13.37 -27.47 3.76
C GLY A 62 12.88 -28.32 4.94
N GLY A 63 13.23 -29.60 4.98
CA GLY A 63 12.88 -30.49 6.09
C GLY A 63 13.47 -30.03 7.43
N LEU A 64 14.71 -29.52 7.43
CA LEU A 64 15.29 -28.93 8.64
C LEU A 64 14.50 -27.70 9.12
N ASN A 65 14.05 -26.83 8.20
CA ASN A 65 13.25 -25.68 8.55
C ASN A 65 11.87 -26.07 9.11
N GLU A 66 11.21 -27.07 8.52
CA GLU A 66 9.94 -27.62 9.02
C GLU A 66 10.09 -28.20 10.44
N THR A 67 11.11 -29.02 10.67
CA THR A 67 11.38 -29.56 12.01
C THR A 67 11.73 -28.48 13.04
N LEU A 68 12.45 -27.43 12.64
CA LEU A 68 12.75 -26.29 13.50
C LEU A 68 11.48 -25.53 13.88
N LEU A 69 10.58 -25.30 12.92
CA LEU A 69 9.29 -24.67 13.16
C LEU A 69 8.41 -25.51 14.08
N ALA A 70 8.36 -26.83 13.89
CA ALA A 70 7.63 -27.74 14.77
C ALA A 70 8.13 -27.66 16.22
N LYS A 71 9.45 -27.73 16.43
CA LYS A 71 10.06 -27.58 17.76
C LYS A 71 9.80 -26.20 18.38
N ALA A 72 9.82 -25.14 17.58
CA ALA A 72 9.54 -23.79 18.07
C ALA A 72 8.06 -23.62 18.46
N ALA A 73 7.14 -24.31 17.77
CA ALA A 73 5.73 -24.36 18.12
C ALA A 73 5.52 -25.11 19.44
N GLU A 74 6.15 -26.27 19.62
CA GLU A 74 6.12 -27.05 20.88
C GLU A 74 6.65 -26.22 22.06
N ALA A 75 7.74 -25.49 21.86
CA ALA A 75 8.33 -24.61 22.86
C ALA A 75 7.54 -23.30 23.10
N LYS A 76 6.38 -23.11 22.45
CA LYS A 76 5.52 -21.92 22.55
C LYS A 76 6.27 -20.59 22.27
N LEU A 77 7.31 -20.64 21.44
CA LEU A 77 8.09 -19.47 21.03
C LEU A 77 7.40 -18.70 19.89
N LEU A 78 6.59 -19.39 19.09
CA LEU A 78 5.87 -18.80 17.96
C LEU A 78 4.59 -18.10 18.44
N ARG A 79 4.48 -16.80 18.17
CA ARG A 79 3.25 -16.03 18.34
C ARG A 79 2.39 -16.16 17.09
N THR A 80 1.61 -17.24 17.00
CA THR A 80 0.74 -17.54 15.85
C THR A 80 -0.59 -16.76 15.88
N ASN A 81 -0.88 -16.06 16.98
CA ASN A 81 -2.14 -15.36 17.22
C ASN A 81 -2.24 -13.97 16.59
N ARG A 82 -1.18 -13.47 15.92
CA ARG A 82 -1.18 -12.15 15.29
C ARG A 82 -0.55 -12.21 13.91
N VAL A 83 -1.39 -12.14 12.88
CA VAL A 83 -0.98 -11.97 11.50
C VAL A 83 -1.08 -10.47 11.15
N ARG A 84 0.02 -9.86 10.70
CA ARG A 84 -0.04 -8.54 10.05
C ARG A 84 -0.37 -8.75 8.59
N ALA A 85 -1.52 -8.25 8.16
CA ALA A 85 -1.90 -8.15 6.76
C ALA A 85 -1.87 -6.66 6.38
N ASP A 86 -0.86 -6.25 5.61
CA ASP A 86 -0.75 -4.89 5.10
C ASP A 86 -1.63 -4.75 3.85
N THR A 87 -2.93 -4.54 4.03
CA THR A 87 -3.81 -4.15 2.91
C THR A 87 -3.70 -2.65 2.71
N THR A 88 -2.98 -2.21 1.67
CA THR A 88 -3.03 -0.82 1.21
C THR A 88 -4.34 -0.58 0.44
N VAL A 89 -5.47 -0.53 1.14
CA VAL A 89 -6.70 0.03 0.56
C VAL A 89 -6.50 1.54 0.54
N VAL A 90 -5.96 2.04 -0.57
CA VAL A 90 -6.01 3.46 -0.88
C VAL A 90 -7.47 3.74 -1.25
N PRO A 91 -8.18 4.65 -0.55
CA PRO A 91 -9.47 5.10 -1.04
C PRO A 91 -9.23 5.67 -2.44
N ALA A 92 -9.73 4.98 -3.46
CA ALA A 92 -9.74 5.54 -4.80
C ALA A 92 -10.50 6.87 -4.74
N ASN A 93 -10.11 7.86 -5.56
CA ASN A 93 -10.83 9.12 -5.69
C ASN A 93 -12.17 8.89 -6.41
N VAL A 94 -13.05 8.12 -5.78
CA VAL A 94 -14.36 7.73 -6.24
C VAL A 94 -15.32 8.33 -5.23
N ALA A 95 -16.12 9.29 -5.68
CA ALA A 95 -17.20 9.81 -4.88
C ALA A 95 -18.18 8.67 -4.58
N TYR A 96 -18.33 8.33 -3.31
CA TYR A 96 -19.22 7.27 -2.87
C TYR A 96 -20.66 7.60 -3.30
N PRO A 97 -21.43 6.63 -3.85
CA PRO A 97 -22.79 6.88 -4.28
C PRO A 97 -23.63 7.19 -3.04
N THR A 98 -24.05 8.44 -2.90
CA THR A 98 -25.15 8.83 -2.02
C THR A 98 -26.36 9.10 -2.92
N ASP A 99 -27.54 8.68 -2.49
CA ASP A 99 -28.77 8.80 -3.29
C ASP A 99 -29.02 10.27 -3.69
N SER A 100 -28.82 11.20 -2.75
CA SER A 100 -28.91 12.63 -2.99
C SER A 100 -27.88 13.13 -4.03
N GLY A 101 -26.65 12.60 -4.00
CA GLY A 101 -25.60 12.93 -4.97
C GLY A 101 -25.90 12.42 -6.38
N LEU A 102 -26.52 11.24 -6.49
CA LEU A 102 -26.97 10.68 -7.76
C LEU A 102 -28.13 11.49 -8.35
N LEU A 103 -29.13 11.84 -7.55
CA LEU A 103 -30.25 12.69 -7.97
C LEU A 103 -29.78 14.07 -8.42
N ALA A 104 -28.88 14.71 -7.67
CA ALA A 104 -28.33 16.01 -8.05
C ALA A 104 -27.54 15.94 -9.37
N LYS A 105 -26.79 14.84 -9.61
CA LYS A 105 -26.11 14.62 -10.90
C LYS A 105 -27.10 14.43 -12.05
N ALA A 106 -28.18 13.69 -11.84
CA ALA A 106 -29.23 13.49 -12.83
C ALA A 106 -29.90 14.82 -13.22
N VAL A 107 -30.30 15.63 -12.24
CA VAL A 107 -30.91 16.95 -12.47
C VAL A 107 -29.95 17.87 -13.24
N ARG A 108 -28.66 17.93 -12.87
CA ARG A 108 -27.66 18.72 -13.59
C ARG A 108 -27.48 18.27 -15.04
N ARG A 109 -27.50 16.96 -15.32
CA ARG A 109 -27.44 16.42 -16.68
C ARG A 109 -28.67 16.83 -17.51
N ILE A 110 -29.87 16.71 -16.94
CA ILE A 110 -31.13 17.10 -17.61
C ILE A 110 -31.12 18.61 -17.91
N ALA A 111 -30.75 19.45 -16.94
CA ALA A 111 -30.67 20.89 -17.13
C ALA A 111 -29.64 21.27 -18.21
N ALA A 112 -28.45 20.65 -18.20
CA ALA A 112 -27.44 20.88 -19.23
C ALA A 112 -27.92 20.47 -20.63
N THR A 113 -28.66 19.37 -20.74
CA THR A 113 -29.29 18.97 -22.01
C THR A 113 -30.36 19.96 -22.46
N GLY A 114 -31.20 20.44 -21.54
CA GLY A 114 -32.19 21.49 -21.82
C GLY A 114 -31.56 22.78 -22.32
N GLN A 115 -30.46 23.22 -21.70
CA GLN A 115 -29.68 24.37 -22.15
C GLN A 115 -29.08 24.17 -23.54
N ARG A 116 -28.57 22.96 -23.84
CA ARG A 116 -28.07 22.63 -25.19
C ARG A 116 -29.17 22.67 -26.24
N ILE A 117 -30.36 22.15 -25.93
CA ILE A 117 -31.53 22.17 -26.83
C ILE A 117 -31.98 23.62 -27.07
N GLN A 118 -32.00 24.45 -26.02
CA GLN A 118 -32.33 25.87 -26.12
C GLN A 118 -31.30 26.63 -26.98
N ALA A 119 -30.00 26.39 -26.77
CA ALA A 119 -28.93 26.96 -27.58
C ALA A 119 -28.97 26.51 -29.05
N ALA A 120 -29.44 25.29 -29.31
CA ALA A 120 -29.66 24.75 -30.66
C ALA A 120 -30.96 25.27 -31.32
N GLY A 121 -31.66 26.25 -30.71
CA GLY A 121 -32.85 26.86 -31.28
C GLY A 121 -34.15 26.09 -31.02
N GLY A 122 -34.13 25.03 -30.21
CA GLY A 122 -35.31 24.22 -29.86
C GLY A 122 -36.32 24.94 -28.94
N ALA A 123 -36.02 26.16 -28.49
CA ALA A 123 -36.92 26.98 -27.68
C ALA A 123 -37.81 27.88 -28.56
N VAL A 124 -38.50 27.30 -29.55
CA VAL A 124 -39.60 27.97 -30.24
C VAL A 124 -40.82 27.88 -29.32
N ARG A 125 -41.25 29.01 -28.74
CA ARG A 125 -42.52 29.09 -28.02
C ARG A 125 -43.66 28.74 -28.98
N THR A 126 -44.26 27.56 -28.84
CA THR A 126 -45.58 27.30 -29.39
C THR A 126 -46.56 28.18 -28.60
N ARG A 127 -47.09 29.23 -29.23
CA ARG A 127 -48.22 29.99 -28.66
C ARG A 127 -49.45 29.09 -28.69
N GLY A 128 -49.67 28.31 -27.64
CA GLY A 128 -50.96 27.72 -27.35
C GLY A 128 -51.86 28.79 -26.74
N ALA A 129 -53.01 29.06 -27.37
CA ALA A 129 -54.03 29.93 -26.79
C ALA A 129 -54.56 29.28 -25.50
N GLY A 130 -54.42 29.97 -24.36
CA GLY A 130 -54.93 29.49 -23.06
C GLY A 130 -54.26 30.17 -21.87
N SER A 131 -54.91 31.22 -21.38
CA SER A 131 -54.94 31.80 -20.01
C SER A 131 -53.69 31.84 -19.11
N VAL A 132 -53.26 33.08 -18.84
CA VAL A 132 -52.73 33.65 -17.58
C VAL A 132 -52.24 32.67 -16.50
N LEU A 133 -50.91 32.58 -16.33
CA LEU A 133 -50.24 32.69 -15.03
C LEU A 133 -48.82 33.27 -15.23
N GLY A 134 -48.65 34.49 -14.72
CA GLY A 134 -47.43 35.10 -14.20
C GLY A 134 -46.10 34.86 -14.93
N GLY A 135 -45.61 35.91 -15.59
CA GLY A 135 -44.18 36.05 -15.87
C GLY A 135 -43.38 36.10 -14.57
N GLY A 136 -42.67 35.01 -14.28
CA GLY A 136 -41.60 34.98 -13.28
C GLY A 136 -40.28 35.26 -13.96
N GLN A 137 -39.79 36.49 -13.79
CA GLN A 137 -38.45 36.92 -14.13
C GLN A 137 -37.41 35.89 -13.63
N ALA A 138 -36.55 35.41 -14.53
CA ALA A 138 -35.35 34.66 -14.16
C ALA A 138 -34.41 35.60 -13.41
N ARG A 139 -34.66 35.79 -12.11
CA ARG A 139 -33.70 36.38 -11.19
C ARG A 139 -32.67 35.31 -10.85
N GLY A 140 -31.41 35.73 -10.90
CA GLY A 140 -30.24 34.85 -10.89
C GLY A 140 -30.23 33.83 -9.77
N CYS A 141 -29.64 32.68 -10.09
CA CYS A 141 -29.15 31.72 -9.11
C CYS A 141 -27.61 31.68 -9.13
N ASP A 142 -26.95 32.83 -9.36
CA ASP A 142 -25.53 33.01 -9.05
C ASP A 142 -25.34 33.38 -7.57
N ARG A 143 -25.93 32.62 -6.64
CA ARG A 143 -25.56 32.75 -5.21
C ARG A 143 -26.05 31.68 -4.22
N ILE A 144 -26.06 30.37 -4.53
CA ILE A 144 -26.23 29.36 -3.43
C ILE A 144 -25.31 28.13 -3.54
N GLU A 145 -24.28 28.09 -4.40
CA GLU A 145 -23.29 26.98 -4.40
C GLU A 145 -21.85 27.40 -4.04
N THR A 146 -21.64 28.57 -3.43
CA THR A 146 -20.32 28.96 -2.88
C THR A 146 -20.19 28.72 -1.37
N ALA A 147 -21.22 28.18 -0.69
CA ALA A 147 -21.20 28.03 0.78
C ALA A 147 -21.02 26.59 1.30
N LEU A 148 -20.94 25.57 0.44
CA LEU A 148 -20.66 24.18 0.88
C LEU A 148 -19.46 23.54 0.18
N SER A 149 -18.57 24.34 -0.42
CA SER A 149 -17.26 23.88 -0.91
C SER A 149 -16.14 24.07 0.14
N CYS A 150 -16.39 24.82 1.22
CA CYS A 150 -15.34 25.21 2.17
C CYS A 150 -15.26 24.44 3.50
N ARG A 151 -15.86 23.24 3.65
CA ARG A 151 -15.75 22.55 4.96
C ARG A 151 -15.52 21.04 5.02
N ILE A 152 -15.22 20.37 3.91
CA ILE A 152 -14.74 18.97 3.98
C ILE A 152 -13.64 18.74 2.92
N GLY A 153 -12.57 19.53 2.99
CA GLY A 153 -11.28 19.17 2.42
C GLY A 153 -10.41 18.51 3.51
N PRO A 154 -9.57 17.51 3.19
CA PRO A 154 -8.66 16.93 4.17
C PRO A 154 -7.69 18.01 4.65
N ARG A 155 -7.58 18.20 5.97
CA ARG A 155 -6.65 19.18 6.57
C ARG A 155 -5.21 18.81 6.17
N PRO A 156 -4.40 19.75 5.65
CA PRO A 156 -2.99 19.50 5.45
C PRO A 156 -2.29 19.37 6.82
N GLY A 157 -1.62 18.24 7.04
CA GLY A 157 -0.84 17.99 8.24
C GLY A 157 0.30 18.99 8.38
N HIS A 158 0.28 19.79 9.44
CA HIS A 158 1.42 20.58 9.88
C HIS A 158 2.50 19.64 10.42
N GLY A 159 3.57 19.43 9.65
CA GLY A 159 4.81 18.87 10.15
C GLY A 159 5.47 19.86 11.10
N ARG A 160 5.29 19.68 12.41
CA ARG A 160 6.26 20.16 13.40
C ARG A 160 7.24 19.03 13.67
N GLY A 161 8.50 19.29 13.38
CA GLY A 161 9.60 18.49 13.90
C GLY A 161 9.71 18.61 15.42
N ALA A 162 9.89 17.47 16.07
CA ALA A 162 10.60 17.25 17.32
C ALA A 162 10.89 15.73 17.32
N GLN A 163 12.14 15.30 17.13
CA GLN A 163 13.01 14.91 18.23
C GLN A 163 12.27 14.03 19.26
N GLU A 164 12.61 12.74 19.35
CA GLU A 164 13.59 12.23 20.34
C GLU A 164 13.37 10.75 20.73
N HIS A 165 14.49 10.01 20.82
CA HIS A 165 14.80 8.79 21.59
C HIS A 165 13.72 7.78 22.06
N ARG A 166 13.77 6.54 21.54
CA ARG A 166 14.16 5.28 22.23
C ARG A 166 13.80 4.02 21.42
#